data_AF-A0A7S2L3U2-F1
#
_entry.id   AF-A0A7S2L3U2-F1
#
_cell.length_a   1.000
_cell.length_b   1.000
_cell.length_c   1.000
_cell.angle_alpha   90.00
_cell.angle_beta   90.00
_cell.angle_gamma   90.00
#
_symmetry.space_group_name_H-M   'P 1'
#
loop_
_entity.id
_entity.type
_entity.pdbx_description
1 polymer ?
#
loop_
_entity_poly.entity_id
_entity_poly.type
_entity_poly.pdbx_seq_one_letter_code
_entity_poly.pdbx_strand_id
1 'polypeptide(L)'
;YMSKFSTKVAWWAFNMVNQYTDINFQLINKDVRAKAKVVEDEGEQLVASCVAAAKGKDKQEATKELSRCSNAFAEGKVGEWWSFAWSLFAKFGRYGVTHNESANGQGPQKYPGWWVNSANVGYTLWSVNGPFHGIPDIATTASQTSASAAGGYAAARFA
;
A
#
# COMPACT_ATOMS: atom_id res chain seq x y z
N TYR A 1 1.34 7.58 18.12
CA TYR A 1 2.57 8.20 17.57
C TYR A 1 2.54 8.23 16.03
N MET A 2 1.47 8.76 15.42
CA MET A 2 1.39 8.95 13.96
C MET A 2 1.75 10.37 13.53
N SER A 3 1.77 11.32 14.48
CA SER A 3 2.06 12.74 14.21
C SER A 3 3.56 13.07 14.22
N LYS A 4 4.42 12.14 14.63
CA LYS A 4 5.87 12.30 14.68
C LYS A 4 6.53 11.13 13.98
N PHE A 5 7.32 11.41 12.95
CA PHE A 5 8.09 10.41 12.22
C PHE A 5 8.97 9.61 13.18
N SER A 6 9.00 8.29 13.01
CA SER A 6 9.85 7.39 13.80
C SER A 6 10.12 6.10 13.06
N THR A 7 11.39 5.73 12.95
CA THR A 7 11.81 4.42 12.45
C THR A 7 11.66 3.31 13.49
N LYS A 8 11.28 3.64 14.72
CA LYS A 8 11.05 2.66 15.80
C LYS A 8 9.60 2.20 15.88
N VAL A 9 8.72 2.73 15.04
CA VAL A 9 7.28 2.42 15.05
C VAL A 9 6.88 1.80 13.72
N ALA A 10 6.27 0.61 13.77
CA ALA A 10 5.88 -0.16 12.59
C ALA A 10 4.97 0.62 11.63
N TRP A 11 4.05 1.42 12.18
CA TRP A 11 3.07 2.19 11.41
C TRP A 11 3.73 3.03 10.30
N TRP A 12 4.87 3.67 10.58
CA TRP A 12 5.55 4.50 9.59
C TRP A 12 6.19 3.70 8.46
N ALA A 13 6.73 2.50 8.74
CA ALA A 13 7.27 1.64 7.70
C ALA A 13 6.16 1.20 6.73
N PHE A 14 5.04 0.71 7.27
CA PHE A 14 3.89 0.31 6.48
C PHE A 14 3.27 1.48 5.71
N ASN A 15 3.15 2.65 6.35
CA ASN A 15 2.66 3.85 5.69
C ASN A 15 3.56 4.24 4.51
N MET A 16 4.88 4.22 4.69
CA MET A 16 5.84 4.53 3.61
C MET A 16 5.70 3.55 2.44
N VAL A 17 5.58 2.24 2.71
CA VAL A 17 5.34 1.23 1.67
C VAL A 17 4.03 1.49 0.94
N ASN A 18 2.94 1.76 1.66
CA ASN A 18 1.64 2.04 1.05
C ASN A 18 1.68 3.27 0.15
N GLN A 19 2.27 4.37 0.61
CA GLN A 19 2.42 5.59 -0.20
C GLN A 19 3.22 5.34 -1.48
N TYR A 20 4.24 4.47 -1.43
CA TYR A 20 4.96 4.07 -2.64
C TYR A 20 4.10 3.24 -3.59
N THR A 21 3.23 2.37 -3.08
CA THR A 21 2.32 1.60 -3.94
C THR A 21 1.33 2.47 -4.70
N ASP A 22 1.02 3.68 -4.22
CA ASP A 22 0.14 4.62 -4.93
C ASP A 22 0.76 5.12 -6.26
N ILE A 23 2.10 5.09 -6.40
CA ILE A 23 2.80 5.51 -7.62
C ILE A 23 2.50 4.56 -8.79
N ASN A 24 2.48 3.26 -8.54
CA ASN A 24 2.08 2.22 -9.48
C ASN A 24 1.75 0.94 -8.73
N PHE A 25 0.47 0.81 -8.42
CA PHE A 25 -0.02 -0.26 -7.57
C PHE A 25 0.32 -1.64 -8.14
N GLN A 26 0.07 -1.89 -9.42
CA GLN A 26 0.30 -3.22 -9.99
C GLN A 26 1.79 -3.61 -9.92
N LEU A 27 2.69 -2.70 -10.27
CA LEU A 27 4.12 -2.97 -10.32
C LEU A 27 4.72 -3.12 -8.92
N ILE A 28 4.47 -2.15 -8.05
CA ILE A 28 5.12 -2.06 -6.73
C ILE A 28 4.48 -3.06 -5.77
N ASN A 29 3.16 -3.22 -5.81
CA ASN A 29 2.47 -4.17 -4.92
C ASN A 29 2.85 -5.63 -5.21
N LYS A 30 3.37 -5.95 -6.40
CA LYS A 30 3.96 -7.27 -6.66
C LYS A 30 5.10 -7.58 -5.68
N ASP A 31 6.01 -6.62 -5.48
CA ASP A 31 7.14 -6.76 -4.56
C ASP A 31 6.66 -6.73 -3.10
N VAL A 32 5.69 -5.88 -2.77
CA VAL A 32 5.10 -5.80 -1.42
C VAL A 32 4.45 -7.13 -1.03
N ARG A 33 3.65 -7.73 -1.92
CA ARG A 33 3.01 -9.03 -1.68
C ARG A 33 4.03 -10.15 -1.54
N ALA A 34 5.12 -10.11 -2.31
CA ALA A 34 6.21 -11.07 -2.15
C ALA A 34 6.86 -10.95 -0.76
N LYS A 35 7.15 -9.73 -0.30
CA LYS A 35 7.69 -9.52 1.05
C LYS A 35 6.70 -9.92 2.14
N ALA A 36 5.42 -9.57 2.00
CA ALA A 36 4.38 -9.94 2.94
C ALA A 36 4.29 -11.46 3.10
N LYS A 37 4.28 -12.20 1.97
CA LYS A 37 4.27 -13.66 1.98
C LYS A 37 5.46 -14.26 2.73
N VAL A 38 6.67 -13.74 2.53
CA VAL A 38 7.84 -14.21 3.28
C VAL A 38 7.65 -14.04 4.79
N VAL A 39 7.13 -12.88 5.22
CA VAL A 39 6.89 -12.59 6.64
C VAL A 39 5.78 -13.47 7.22
N GLU A 40 4.73 -13.73 6.45
CA GLU A 40 3.64 -14.65 6.82
C GLU A 40 4.17 -16.07 7.02
N ASP A 41 4.93 -16.59 6.06
CA ASP A 41 5.53 -17.94 6.12
C ASP A 41 6.48 -18.06 7.34
N GLU A 42 7.29 -17.05 7.62
CA GLU A 42 8.16 -17.01 8.81
C GLU A 42 7.37 -16.94 10.12
N GLY A 43 6.26 -16.20 10.14
CA GLY A 43 5.37 -16.10 11.29
C GLY A 43 4.70 -17.42 11.62
N GLU A 44 4.22 -18.15 10.60
CA GLU A 44 3.63 -19.48 10.76
C GLU A 44 4.62 -20.46 11.38
N GLN A 45 5.87 -20.48 10.90
CA GLN A 45 6.94 -21.33 11.44
C GLN A 45 7.29 -20.95 12.89
N LEU A 46 7.35 -19.65 13.18
CA LEU A 46 7.65 -19.16 14.52
C LEU A 46 6.61 -19.63 15.54
N VAL A 47 5.32 -19.54 15.23
CA VAL A 47 4.23 -19.89 16.17
C VAL A 47 4.40 -21.31 16.70
N ALA A 48 4.71 -22.28 15.83
CA ALA A 48 4.96 -23.66 16.24
C ALA A 48 6.12 -23.77 17.25
N SER A 49 7.22 -23.07 17.00
CA SER A 49 8.39 -23.06 17.90
C SER A 49 8.08 -22.39 19.25
N CYS A 50 7.35 -21.27 19.26
CA CYS A 50 6.98 -20.57 20.49
C CYS A 50 6.06 -21.44 21.38
N VAL A 51 5.08 -22.12 20.76
CA VAL A 51 4.16 -23.01 21.47
C VAL A 51 4.89 -24.23 22.03
N ALA A 52 5.83 -24.80 21.28
CA ALA A 52 6.66 -25.91 21.77
C ALA A 52 7.50 -25.48 22.98
N ALA A 53 8.11 -24.29 22.96
CA ALA A 53 8.91 -23.76 24.06
C ALA A 53 8.08 -23.45 25.32
N ALA A 54 6.79 -23.11 25.14
CA ALA A 54 5.86 -22.86 26.24
C ALA A 54 5.25 -24.15 26.83
N LYS A 55 5.39 -25.29 26.16
CA LYS A 55 4.76 -26.55 26.55
C LYS A 55 5.32 -27.07 27.88
N GLY A 56 4.43 -27.44 28.80
CA GLY A 56 4.79 -28.00 30.11
C GLY A 56 5.20 -26.95 31.15
N LYS A 57 5.25 -25.67 30.79
CA LYS A 57 5.40 -24.57 31.74
C LYS A 57 4.07 -24.26 32.43
N ASP A 58 4.13 -23.67 33.62
CA ASP A 58 2.93 -23.11 34.24
C ASP A 58 2.40 -21.92 33.43
N LYS A 59 1.16 -21.49 33.72
CA LYS A 59 0.48 -20.43 32.96
C LYS A 59 1.27 -19.11 32.92
N GLN A 60 1.90 -18.73 34.02
CA GLN A 60 2.62 -17.46 34.11
C GLN A 60 3.92 -17.53 33.29
N GLU A 61 4.66 -18.62 33.41
CA GLU A 61 5.87 -18.86 32.61
C GLU A 61 5.58 -19.01 31.12
N ALA A 62 4.55 -19.77 30.75
CA ALA A 62 4.12 -19.92 29.37
C ALA A 62 3.75 -18.57 28.74
N THR A 63 3.02 -17.71 29.47
CA THR A 63 2.65 -16.37 28.99
C THR A 63 3.87 -15.49 28.77
N LYS A 64 4.85 -15.53 29.67
CA LYS A 64 6.12 -14.80 29.51
C LYS A 64 6.88 -15.28 28.27
N GLU A 65 6.96 -16.59 28.06
CA GLU A 65 7.68 -17.17 26.93
C GLU A 65 7.02 -16.82 25.59
N LEU A 66 5.70 -16.95 25.49
CA LEU A 66 4.94 -16.57 24.28
C LEU A 66 5.04 -15.07 23.98
N SER A 67 4.97 -14.24 25.02
CA SER A 67 5.11 -12.78 24.89
C SER A 67 6.51 -12.40 24.41
N ARG A 68 7.55 -12.99 25.00
CA ARG A 68 8.95 -12.79 24.59
C ARG A 68 9.15 -13.20 23.13
N CYS A 69 8.65 -14.36 22.74
CA CYS A 69 8.76 -14.89 21.37
C CYS A 69 8.08 -13.96 20.37
N SER A 70 6.83 -13.55 20.66
CA SER A 70 6.04 -12.69 19.78
C SER A 70 6.63 -11.28 19.66
N ASN A 71 7.07 -10.69 20.77
CA ASN A 71 7.67 -9.36 20.77
C ASN A 71 9.00 -9.34 20.02
N ALA A 72 9.87 -10.34 20.23
CA ALA A 72 11.14 -10.44 19.51
C ALA A 72 10.93 -10.54 18.00
N PHE A 73 9.94 -11.31 17.56
CA PHE A 73 9.58 -11.39 16.14
C PHE A 73 9.05 -10.06 15.62
N ALA A 74 8.09 -9.44 16.31
CA ALA A 74 7.51 -8.17 15.90
C ALA A 74 8.57 -7.06 15.78
N GLU A 75 9.48 -6.95 16.75
CA GLU A 75 10.60 -5.99 16.73
C GLU A 75 11.54 -6.24 15.55
N GLY A 76 11.88 -7.50 15.27
CA GLY A 76 12.67 -7.88 14.09
C GLY A 76 11.98 -7.47 12.78
N LYS A 77 10.68 -7.72 12.66
CA LYS A 77 9.91 -7.37 11.46
C LYS A 77 9.80 -5.88 11.22
N VAL A 78 9.75 -5.04 12.26
CA VAL A 78 9.80 -3.58 12.08
C VAL A 78 11.09 -3.16 11.37
N GLY A 79 12.23 -3.71 11.77
CA GLY A 79 13.52 -3.46 11.11
C GLY A 79 13.52 -3.89 9.65
N GLU A 80 13.06 -5.11 9.37
CA GLU A 80 12.97 -5.63 8.00
C GLU A 80 12.05 -4.81 7.10
N TRP A 81 10.90 -4.36 7.61
CA TRP A 81 9.97 -3.53 6.85
C TRP A 81 10.56 -2.15 6.53
N TRP A 82 11.40 -1.59 7.40
CA TRP A 82 12.14 -0.38 7.10
C TRP A 82 13.19 -0.60 6.01
N SER A 83 13.99 -1.66 6.12
CA SER A 83 14.95 -2.02 5.06
C SER A 83 14.26 -2.22 3.72
N PHE A 84 13.08 -2.84 3.71
CA PHE A 84 12.26 -2.99 2.52
C PHE A 84 11.69 -1.66 2.01
N ALA A 85 11.20 -0.78 2.88
CA ALA A 85 10.74 0.55 2.46
C ALA A 85 11.85 1.35 1.77
N TRP A 86 13.09 1.28 2.27
CA TRP A 86 14.24 1.93 1.63
C TRP A 86 14.63 1.27 0.30
N SER A 87 14.48 -0.05 0.17
CA SER A 87 14.72 -0.71 -1.11
C SER A 87 13.69 -0.32 -2.17
N LEU A 88 12.42 -0.13 -1.79
CA LEU A 88 11.39 0.41 -2.69
C LEU A 88 11.74 1.85 -3.12
N PHE A 89 12.19 2.69 -2.19
CA PHE A 89 12.66 4.04 -2.52
C PHE A 89 13.80 4.03 -3.56
N ALA A 90 14.80 3.18 -3.36
CA ALA A 90 15.94 3.07 -4.28
C ALA A 90 15.53 2.50 -5.65
N LYS A 91 14.66 1.48 -5.64
CA LYS A 91 14.20 0.78 -6.86
C LYS A 91 13.23 1.62 -7.68
N PHE A 92 12.24 2.26 -7.05
CA PHE A 92 11.16 2.97 -7.73
C PHE A 92 11.27 4.50 -7.66
N GLY A 93 12.41 5.01 -7.20
CA GLY A 93 12.68 6.44 -7.14
C GLY A 93 12.63 7.11 -8.52
N ARG A 94 12.24 8.39 -8.54
CA ARG A 94 12.23 9.23 -9.76
C ARG A 94 11.29 8.72 -10.87
N TYR A 95 10.19 8.05 -10.52
CA TYR A 95 9.22 7.48 -11.47
C TYR A 95 9.84 6.47 -12.45
N GLY A 96 10.98 5.88 -12.09
CA GLY A 96 11.68 4.86 -12.86
C GLY A 96 11.69 3.52 -12.13
N VAL A 97 12.37 2.56 -12.74
CA VAL A 97 12.72 1.27 -12.12
C VAL A 97 14.22 1.08 -12.25
N THR A 98 14.91 1.04 -11.11
CA THR A 98 16.33 0.72 -11.00
C THR A 98 16.48 -0.78 -10.81
N HIS A 99 17.12 -1.45 -11.76
CA HIS A 99 17.40 -2.88 -11.74
C HIS A 99 18.83 -3.20 -11.27
N ASN A 100 19.80 -2.33 -11.59
CA ASN A 100 21.21 -2.45 -11.21
C ASN A 100 21.98 -1.15 -11.48
N GLU A 101 23.28 -1.14 -11.17
CA GLU A 101 24.18 0.03 -11.29
C GLU A 101 24.83 0.20 -12.68
N SER A 102 24.44 -0.59 -13.69
CA SER A 102 24.99 -0.43 -15.03
C SER A 102 24.46 0.83 -15.72
N ALA A 103 25.13 1.29 -16.78
CA ALA A 103 24.69 2.45 -17.56
C ALA A 103 23.25 2.34 -18.10
N ASN A 104 22.75 1.11 -18.30
CA ASN A 104 21.38 0.82 -18.73
C ASN A 104 20.55 0.12 -17.64
N GLY A 105 21.00 0.20 -16.38
CA GLY A 105 20.39 -0.44 -15.23
C GLY A 105 19.09 0.21 -14.78
N GLN A 106 18.71 1.34 -15.36
CA GLN A 106 17.49 2.06 -15.04
C GLN A 106 16.56 2.14 -16.27
N GLY A 107 15.27 1.92 -16.04
CA GLY A 107 14.24 2.06 -17.06
C GLY A 107 13.08 2.94 -16.58
N PRO A 108 12.22 3.43 -17.50
CA PRO A 108 11.00 4.12 -17.12
C PRO A 108 10.01 3.14 -16.50
N GLN A 109 9.23 3.63 -15.55
CA GLN A 109 8.05 2.91 -15.10
C GLN A 109 7.01 2.86 -16.24
N LYS A 110 6.44 1.68 -16.50
CA LYS A 110 5.45 1.48 -17.56
C LYS A 110 4.14 0.97 -17.00
N TYR A 111 3.05 1.48 -17.55
CA TYR A 111 1.72 0.90 -17.38
C TYR A 111 1.41 -0.06 -18.53
N PRO A 112 0.55 -1.06 -18.32
CA PRO A 112 0.08 -1.91 -19.41
C PRO A 112 -0.54 -1.09 -20.55
N GLY A 113 -0.32 -1.49 -21.80
CA GLY A 113 -0.83 -0.76 -22.96
C GLY A 113 -2.36 -0.68 -23.00
N TRP A 114 -3.06 -1.77 -22.66
CA TRP A 114 -4.52 -1.76 -22.51
C TRP A 114 -4.98 -0.75 -21.43
N TRP A 115 -4.16 -0.60 -20.38
CA TRP A 115 -4.15 0.45 -19.35
C TRP A 115 -4.38 1.84 -19.91
N VAL A 116 -3.29 2.30 -20.50
CA VAL A 116 -3.08 3.68 -20.94
C VAL A 116 -4.02 4.03 -22.08
N ASN A 117 -4.33 3.07 -22.94
CA ASN A 117 -5.20 3.27 -24.10
C ASN A 117 -6.70 3.16 -23.76
N SER A 118 -7.06 2.85 -22.52
CA SER A 118 -8.46 2.74 -22.10
C SER A 118 -9.12 4.12 -22.01
N ALA A 119 -10.25 4.27 -22.70
CA ALA A 119 -11.09 5.47 -22.62
C ALA A 119 -11.63 5.73 -21.21
N ASN A 120 -11.79 4.70 -20.38
CA ASN A 120 -12.28 4.82 -19.00
C ASN A 120 -11.26 5.51 -18.08
N VAL A 121 -9.97 5.28 -18.33
CA VAL A 121 -8.89 5.95 -17.57
C VAL A 121 -8.64 7.34 -18.14
N GLY A 122 -8.80 7.52 -19.45
CA GLY A 122 -8.82 8.83 -20.10
C GLY A 122 -7.45 9.48 -20.32
N TYR A 123 -6.33 8.74 -20.13
CA TYR A 123 -4.98 9.28 -20.38
C TYR A 123 -4.80 9.80 -21.81
N THR A 124 -5.37 9.12 -22.81
CA THR A 124 -5.33 9.53 -24.22
C THR A 124 -6.40 10.55 -24.59
N LEU A 125 -7.39 10.75 -23.73
CA LEU A 125 -8.51 11.68 -23.93
C LEU A 125 -8.33 13.00 -23.16
N TRP A 126 -7.29 13.09 -22.34
CA TRP A 126 -6.98 14.28 -21.57
C TRP A 126 -6.72 15.47 -22.51
N SER A 127 -7.37 16.60 -22.23
CA SER A 127 -7.13 17.87 -22.90
C SER A 127 -7.10 18.99 -21.86
N VAL A 128 -6.35 20.06 -22.15
CA VAL A 128 -6.29 21.27 -21.32
C VAL A 128 -7.64 21.96 -21.16
N ASN A 129 -8.58 21.72 -22.08
CA ASN A 129 -9.91 22.33 -22.10
C ASN A 129 -11.01 21.44 -21.52
N GLY A 130 -10.64 20.35 -20.82
CA GLY A 130 -11.58 19.41 -20.22
C GLY A 130 -11.94 18.24 -21.15
N PRO A 131 -12.69 17.23 -20.63
CA PRO A 131 -13.27 17.15 -19.28
C PRO A 131 -12.31 16.65 -18.17
N PHE A 132 -11.00 16.52 -18.45
CA PHE A 132 -9.96 16.09 -17.49
C PHE A 132 -10.13 14.68 -16.91
N HIS A 133 -11.05 13.88 -17.45
CA HIS A 133 -11.29 12.50 -17.04
C HIS A 133 -11.64 11.62 -18.25
N GLY A 134 -11.56 10.31 -18.07
CA GLY A 134 -12.04 9.33 -19.05
C GLY A 134 -13.57 9.33 -19.19
N ILE A 135 -14.08 8.45 -20.05
CA ILE A 135 -15.52 8.22 -20.18
C ILE A 135 -16.00 7.55 -18.88
N PRO A 136 -16.92 8.16 -18.11
CA PRO A 136 -17.46 7.52 -16.93
C PRO A 136 -18.27 6.28 -17.32
N ASP A 137 -18.14 5.19 -16.56
CA ASP A 137 -18.97 4.01 -16.78
C ASP A 137 -20.45 4.40 -16.74
N ILE A 138 -21.20 3.97 -17.76
CA ILE A 138 -22.61 4.32 -18.02
C ILE A 138 -23.53 4.03 -16.81
N ALA A 139 -23.13 3.10 -15.94
CA ALA A 139 -23.83 2.81 -14.68
C ALA A 139 -23.81 4.00 -13.69
N THR A 140 -22.79 4.85 -13.75
CA THR A 140 -22.60 5.99 -12.82
C THR A 140 -23.42 7.20 -13.25
N THR A 141 -23.64 7.37 -14.56
CA THR A 141 -24.40 8.49 -15.13
C THR A 141 -25.90 8.38 -14.84
N ALA A 142 -26.42 7.15 -14.75
CA ALA A 142 -27.80 6.89 -14.33
C ALA A 142 -28.05 7.22 -12.85
N SER A 143 -27.04 7.06 -11.98
CA SER A 143 -27.20 7.31 -10.54
C SER A 143 -27.01 8.79 -10.15
N GLN A 144 -26.26 9.57 -10.94
CA GLN A 144 -26.08 11.01 -10.69
C GLN A 144 -27.28 11.86 -11.14
N THR A 145 -27.99 11.43 -12.19
CA THR A 145 -29.22 12.13 -12.66
C THR A 145 -30.40 11.96 -11.70
N SER A 146 -30.46 10.85 -10.93
CA SER A 146 -31.48 10.67 -9.89
C SER A 146 -31.21 11.47 -8.60
N ALA A 147 -29.95 11.82 -8.31
CA ALA A 147 -29.60 12.56 -7.09
C ALA A 147 -29.78 14.08 -7.21
N SER A 148 -29.66 14.65 -8.41
CA SER A 148 -29.84 16.09 -8.65
C SER A 148 -31.31 16.52 -8.69
N ALA A 149 -32.26 15.58 -8.86
CA ALA A 149 -33.69 15.87 -8.88
C ALA A 149 -34.32 16.05 -7.48
N ALA A 150 -33.62 15.68 -6.39
CA ALA A 150 -34.15 15.71 -5.02
C ALA A 150 -33.79 16.98 -4.22
N GLY A 151 -33.01 17.91 -4.79
CA GLY A 151 -32.45 19.07 -4.09
C GLY A 151 -33.21 20.39 -4.26
N GLY A 152 -34.46 20.37 -4.74
CA GLY A 152 -35.25 21.58 -4.92
C GLY A 152 -35.93 22.04 -3.62
N TYR A 153 -35.25 22.84 -2.79
CA TYR A 153 -35.92 23.63 -1.74
C TYR A 153 -35.43 25.09 -1.72
N ALA A 154 -36.34 25.95 -2.20
CA ALA A 154 -36.67 27.31 -1.78
C ALA A 154 -35.55 28.29 -1.39
N ALA A 155 -35.33 29.27 -2.27
CA ALA A 155 -34.76 30.56 -1.91
C ALA A 155 -35.72 31.33 -1.00
N ALA A 156 -35.27 31.69 0.20
CA ALA A 156 -35.88 32.73 1.03
C ALA A 156 -34.96 33.95 1.05
N ARG A 157 -35.44 35.04 0.45
CA ARG A 157 -34.89 36.40 0.58
C ARG A 157 -35.02 36.85 2.04
N PHE A 158 -34.01 37.52 2.56
CA PHE A 158 -34.20 38.50 3.63
C PHE A 158 -33.66 39.85 3.17
N ALA A 159 -34.47 40.86 3.47
CA ALA A 159 -34.33 42.28 3.13
C ALA A 159 -33.12 42.92 3.81
#